data_AF-A0A7S0B325-F1
#
_entry.id   AF-A0A7S0B325-F1
#
_cell.length_a   1.000
_cell.length_b   1.000
_cell.length_c   1.000
_cell.angle_alpha   90.00
_cell.angle_beta   90.00
_cell.angle_gamma   90.00
#
_symmetry.space_group_name_H-M   'P 1'
#
loop_
_entity.id
_entity.type
_entity.pdbx_description
1 polymer ?
#
loop_
_entity_poly.entity_id
_entity_poly.type
_entity_poly.pdbx_seq_one_letter_code
_entity_poly.pdbx_strand_id
1 'polypeptide(L)'
;SSAILKPPNVPELAASKPMGSRQPRTRQTLCPWKRRHWSHALLVAGLAVPSAGDERFLQAGAPNCTLTRCGNAENICGSFTQPCRVAGRVSSGPDLWIATRLEFRTNYSFKRTESGSLSRRKCERGEPWLETVYEGRFTLQGGSPFINGLSLVSVEIFAVLMTLVTEQVCFQEADGSQRCFDALAAIQALCPCNGWDWTNKGMPRERNIGMFCRPYEQCRLIHETYLEQTQYLSYNATVSRACFTKAATDQGRGWATPKEDACVDKDEPSTCPKGVLTARARPGTQPHWHAGVLAVLAMLACNFGG
;
A
#
# COMPACT_ATOMS: atom_id res chain seq x y z
N SER A 1 -5.57 29.58 50.26
CA SER A 1 -5.17 30.86 49.64
C SER A 1 -4.08 30.59 48.63
N SER A 2 -4.43 30.49 47.35
CA SER A 2 -3.46 30.28 46.26
C SER A 2 -3.78 31.27 45.16
N ALA A 3 -2.77 32.07 44.82
CA ALA A 3 -2.87 33.26 44.01
C ALA A 3 -3.02 32.96 42.51
N ILE A 4 -3.91 33.72 41.87
CA ILE A 4 -4.17 33.74 40.44
C ILE A 4 -3.16 34.70 39.79
N LEU A 5 -2.31 34.18 38.91
CA LEU A 5 -1.42 35.00 38.07
C LEU A 5 -2.15 35.38 36.77
N LYS A 6 -2.37 36.69 36.58
CA LYS A 6 -2.84 37.30 35.33
C LYS A 6 -1.69 37.34 34.31
N PRO A 7 -1.93 37.04 33.02
CA PRO A 7 -0.98 37.37 31.95
C PRO A 7 -1.06 38.86 31.54
N PRO A 8 0.03 39.44 31.02
CA PRO A 8 0.13 40.86 30.70
C PRO A 8 -0.49 41.25 29.35
N ASN A 9 -0.96 42.50 29.31
CA ASN A 9 -1.43 43.23 28.14
C ASN A 9 -0.42 43.24 26.98
N VAL A 10 -0.89 42.95 25.77
CA VAL A 10 -0.17 43.24 24.52
C VAL A 10 -0.97 44.29 23.74
N PRO A 11 -0.33 45.40 23.30
CA PRO A 11 -1.03 46.48 22.63
C PRO A 11 -1.36 46.18 21.16
N GLU A 12 -2.52 46.68 20.80
CA GLU A 12 -3.16 46.81 19.51
C GLU A 12 -2.26 47.56 18.50
N LEU A 13 -2.01 46.96 17.33
CA LEU A 13 -1.31 47.61 16.23
C LEU A 13 -2.15 47.58 14.95
N ALA A 14 -2.19 48.77 14.35
CA ALA A 14 -3.20 49.26 13.44
C ALA A 14 -3.14 48.70 12.01
N ALA A 15 -4.29 48.85 11.37
CA ALA A 15 -4.59 48.59 9.97
C ALA A 15 -3.62 49.26 8.97
N SER A 16 -3.38 48.58 7.84
CA SER A 16 -2.92 49.21 6.61
C SER A 16 -3.64 48.63 5.38
N LYS A 17 -3.85 49.52 4.40
CA LYS A 17 -4.80 49.52 3.27
C LYS A 17 -4.59 48.44 2.20
N PRO A 18 -5.62 48.14 1.38
CA PRO A 18 -5.50 47.32 0.17
C PRO A 18 -5.01 48.16 -1.02
N MET A 19 -4.17 47.57 -1.86
CA MET A 19 -3.66 48.20 -3.08
C MET A 19 -3.62 47.20 -4.24
N GLY A 20 -4.39 47.50 -5.29
CA GLY A 20 -4.01 47.24 -6.68
C GLY A 20 -4.37 45.89 -7.31
N SER A 21 -5.61 45.77 -7.79
CA SER A 21 -5.95 44.81 -8.85
C SER A 21 -5.41 45.28 -10.21
N ARG A 22 -4.45 44.57 -10.80
CA ARG A 22 -4.10 44.69 -12.22
C ARG A 22 -4.47 43.39 -12.94
N GLN A 23 -5.49 43.48 -13.80
CA GLN A 23 -5.75 42.52 -14.86
C GLN A 23 -4.69 42.67 -15.97
N PRO A 24 -4.20 41.56 -16.56
CA PRO A 24 -3.71 41.57 -17.92
C PRO A 24 -4.80 41.07 -18.89
N ARG A 25 -5.11 41.93 -19.87
CA ARG A 25 -5.70 41.56 -21.16
C ARG A 25 -4.66 40.82 -22.00
N THR A 26 -5.02 39.68 -22.54
CA THR A 26 -4.36 39.08 -23.72
C THR A 26 -5.44 38.36 -24.53
N ARG A 27 -6.01 39.08 -25.51
CA ARG A 27 -5.75 38.94 -26.96
C ARG A 27 -5.97 37.53 -27.49
N GLN A 28 -7.17 37.37 -28.04
CA GLN A 28 -7.51 36.41 -29.08
C GLN A 28 -6.57 36.56 -30.28
N THR A 29 -5.99 35.45 -30.73
CA THR A 29 -5.51 35.29 -32.10
C THR A 29 -6.17 34.07 -32.70
N LEU A 30 -6.98 34.33 -33.71
CA LEU A 30 -7.51 33.40 -34.69
C LEU A 30 -6.36 32.70 -35.43
N CYS A 31 -6.51 31.41 -35.69
CA CYS A 31 -5.92 30.77 -36.87
C CYS A 31 -7.00 29.92 -37.57
N PRO A 32 -7.24 30.12 -38.87
CA PRO A 32 -8.24 29.41 -39.64
C PRO A 32 -7.68 28.14 -40.29
N TRP A 33 -8.56 27.12 -40.38
CA TRP A 33 -8.71 26.17 -41.48
C TRP A 33 -7.48 25.42 -42.03
N LYS A 34 -7.51 24.09 -41.90
CA LYS A 34 -7.41 23.20 -43.07
C LYS A 34 -7.97 21.80 -42.79
N ARG A 35 -9.06 21.49 -43.48
CA ARG A 35 -9.60 20.14 -43.70
C ARG A 35 -8.56 19.30 -44.44
N ARG A 36 -8.28 18.08 -43.98
CA ARG A 36 -7.98 16.93 -44.85
C ARG A 36 -8.56 15.66 -44.23
N HIS A 37 -9.49 15.08 -44.99
CA HIS A 37 -10.05 13.76 -44.81
C HIS A 37 -8.96 12.71 -44.92
N TRP A 38 -8.83 11.86 -43.90
CA TRP A 38 -8.29 10.50 -44.05
C TRP A 38 -9.21 9.56 -43.29
N SER A 39 -10.08 8.91 -44.05
CA SER A 39 -10.85 7.76 -43.62
C SER A 39 -9.87 6.62 -43.39
N HIS A 40 -9.56 6.32 -42.13
CA HIS A 40 -8.97 5.06 -41.74
C HIS A 40 -9.99 4.33 -40.90
N ALA A 41 -10.60 3.31 -41.51
CA ALA A 41 -11.39 2.32 -40.83
C ALA A 41 -10.48 1.62 -39.82
N LEU A 42 -10.57 2.05 -38.56
CA LEU A 42 -10.01 1.34 -37.42
C LEU A 42 -10.89 0.12 -37.19
N LEU A 43 -10.52 -0.98 -37.86
CA LEU A 43 -10.84 -2.33 -37.43
C LEU A 43 -10.09 -2.55 -36.11
N VAL A 44 -10.63 -1.99 -35.03
CA VAL A 44 -10.35 -2.50 -33.69
C VAL A 44 -11.14 -3.79 -33.60
N ALA A 45 -10.51 -4.87 -34.08
CA ALA A 45 -10.82 -6.19 -33.58
C ALA A 45 -10.52 -6.12 -32.09
N GLY A 46 -11.55 -5.78 -31.31
CA GLY A 46 -11.57 -5.95 -29.88
C GLY A 46 -11.44 -7.45 -29.62
N LEU A 47 -10.21 -7.94 -29.57
CA LEU A 47 -9.88 -9.13 -28.81
C LEU A 47 -10.14 -8.77 -27.35
N ALA A 48 -11.41 -8.77 -26.98
CA ALA A 48 -11.82 -9.07 -25.63
C ALA A 48 -11.31 -10.49 -25.38
N VAL A 49 -10.07 -10.61 -24.92
CA VAL A 49 -9.63 -11.81 -24.22
C VAL A 49 -10.46 -11.78 -22.94
N PRO A 50 -11.42 -12.69 -22.76
CA PRO A 50 -11.97 -12.88 -21.44
C PRO A 50 -10.83 -13.56 -20.68
N SER A 51 -10.02 -12.79 -19.95
CA SER A 51 -9.22 -13.35 -18.88
C SER A 51 -10.20 -13.70 -17.77
N ALA A 52 -10.96 -14.78 -17.99
CA ALA A 52 -11.49 -15.56 -16.88
C ALA A 52 -10.24 -15.98 -16.09
N GLY A 53 -9.92 -15.20 -15.07
CA GLY A 53 -8.85 -15.54 -14.15
C GLY A 53 -9.21 -16.89 -13.58
N ASP A 54 -8.48 -17.92 -13.97
CA ASP A 54 -8.77 -19.30 -13.62
C ASP A 54 -8.83 -19.41 -12.09
N GLU A 55 -10.04 -19.48 -11.53
CA GLU A 55 -10.26 -19.50 -10.07
C GLU A 55 -9.58 -20.71 -9.42
N ARG A 56 -9.16 -21.71 -10.20
CA ARG A 56 -8.27 -22.80 -9.79
C ARG A 56 -7.04 -22.31 -9.04
N PHE A 57 -6.54 -21.10 -9.36
CA PHE A 57 -5.37 -20.57 -8.66
C PHE A 57 -5.68 -20.18 -7.22
N LEU A 58 -6.91 -19.81 -6.86
CA LEU A 58 -7.28 -19.41 -5.49
C LEU A 58 -7.64 -20.58 -4.57
N GLN A 59 -7.73 -21.81 -5.09
CA GLN A 59 -8.11 -22.99 -4.31
C GLN A 59 -6.94 -23.50 -3.46
N ALA A 60 -7.27 -24.10 -2.31
CA ALA A 60 -6.32 -24.85 -1.52
C ALA A 60 -5.72 -25.98 -2.39
N GLY A 61 -4.40 -25.96 -2.58
CA GLY A 61 -3.70 -26.93 -3.44
C GLY A 61 -3.45 -26.48 -4.88
N ALA A 62 -3.60 -25.20 -5.21
CA ALA A 62 -3.16 -24.63 -6.49
C ALA A 62 -1.70 -25.00 -6.82
N PRO A 63 -1.31 -25.10 -8.11
CA PRO A 63 -0.02 -25.66 -8.51
C PRO A 63 1.16 -24.93 -7.87
N ASN A 64 2.17 -25.71 -7.45
CA ASN A 64 3.39 -25.13 -6.87
C ASN A 64 4.18 -24.38 -7.95
N CYS A 65 4.24 -23.05 -7.80
CA CYS A 65 4.89 -22.19 -8.76
C CYS A 65 6.42 -22.33 -8.80
N THR A 66 7.01 -23.08 -7.85
CA THR A 66 8.42 -23.49 -7.91
C THR A 66 8.65 -24.69 -8.82
N LEU A 67 7.63 -25.51 -9.06
CA LEU A 67 7.69 -26.74 -9.87
C LEU A 67 7.06 -26.57 -11.24
N THR A 68 6.09 -25.66 -11.38
CA THR A 68 5.36 -25.42 -12.63
C THR A 68 5.22 -23.92 -12.85
N ARG A 69 5.36 -23.46 -14.11
CA ARG A 69 5.13 -22.05 -14.44
C ARG A 69 3.68 -21.71 -14.17
N CYS A 70 3.44 -20.80 -13.23
CA CYS A 70 2.11 -20.31 -12.88
C CYS A 70 2.09 -18.78 -13.03
N GLY A 71 1.00 -18.19 -13.52
CA GLY A 71 0.85 -16.73 -13.63
C GLY A 71 0.48 -16.05 -12.30
N ASN A 72 0.17 -16.83 -11.26
CA ASN A 72 -0.28 -16.36 -9.95
C ASN A 72 0.69 -15.34 -9.32
N ALA A 73 1.98 -15.63 -9.34
CA ALA A 73 3.00 -14.76 -8.76
C ALA A 73 3.16 -13.43 -9.54
N GLU A 74 2.72 -13.36 -10.79
CA GLU A 74 2.73 -12.14 -11.60
C GLU A 74 1.38 -11.42 -11.53
N ASN A 75 0.36 -12.04 -10.96
CA ASN A 75 -0.98 -11.48 -10.83
C ASN A 75 -1.14 -10.57 -9.60
N ILE A 76 -0.09 -10.22 -8.85
CA ILE A 76 -0.25 -9.29 -7.71
C ILE A 76 -0.45 -7.83 -8.14
N CYS A 77 0.05 -7.41 -9.30
CA CYS A 77 -0.10 -6.00 -9.70
C CYS A 77 -1.57 -5.63 -9.88
N GLY A 78 -1.91 -4.42 -9.46
CA GLY A 78 -3.28 -3.91 -9.40
C GLY A 78 -3.51 -3.04 -8.17
N SER A 79 -4.73 -2.53 -8.06
CA SER A 79 -5.22 -1.84 -6.88
C SER A 79 -6.26 -2.71 -6.18
N PHE A 80 -6.24 -2.72 -4.85
CA PHE A 80 -7.11 -3.53 -4.02
C PHE A 80 -7.68 -2.67 -2.90
N THR A 81 -9.00 -2.70 -2.72
CA THR A 81 -9.67 -1.98 -1.65
C THR A 81 -10.21 -2.98 -0.63
N GLN A 82 -9.62 -3.02 0.56
CA GLN A 82 -10.08 -3.86 1.65
C GLN A 82 -11.36 -3.28 2.28
N PRO A 83 -12.30 -4.13 2.75
CA PRO A 83 -13.50 -3.67 3.41
C PRO A 83 -13.17 -2.93 4.72
N CYS A 84 -14.04 -1.97 5.07
CA CYS A 84 -13.93 -1.24 6.34
C CYS A 84 -13.95 -2.19 7.54
N ARG A 85 -12.96 -2.04 8.43
CA ARG A 85 -12.84 -2.84 9.66
C ARG A 85 -12.55 -1.96 10.87
N VAL A 86 -12.90 -2.45 12.06
CA VAL A 86 -12.56 -1.80 13.31
C VAL A 86 -11.06 -1.97 13.58
N ALA A 87 -10.33 -0.86 13.68
CA ALA A 87 -8.91 -0.81 14.02
C ALA A 87 -8.68 -0.64 15.53
N GLY A 88 -9.65 -0.05 16.24
CA GLY A 88 -9.57 0.18 17.67
C GLY A 88 -10.76 0.98 18.18
N ARG A 89 -10.66 1.48 19.41
CA ARG A 89 -11.68 2.32 20.04
C ARG A 89 -11.04 3.52 20.70
N VAL A 90 -11.60 4.70 20.50
CA VAL A 90 -11.20 5.90 21.24
C VAL A 90 -11.73 5.79 22.67
N SER A 91 -10.90 6.10 23.68
CA SER A 91 -11.33 6.05 25.08
C SER A 91 -12.58 6.92 25.29
N SER A 92 -13.68 6.34 25.76
CA SER A 92 -14.99 7.00 25.90
C SER A 92 -15.58 7.58 24.60
N GLY A 93 -15.16 7.07 23.43
CA GLY A 93 -15.59 7.52 22.11
C GLY A 93 -16.00 6.37 21.18
N PRO A 94 -16.29 6.67 19.91
CA PRO A 94 -16.70 5.67 18.93
C PRO A 94 -15.55 4.74 18.52
N ASP A 95 -15.91 3.63 17.88
CA ASP A 95 -14.94 2.75 17.24
C ASP A 95 -14.21 3.48 16.10
N LEU A 96 -12.90 3.26 15.99
CA LEU A 96 -12.08 3.71 14.88
C LEU A 96 -12.19 2.68 13.75
N TRP A 97 -12.73 3.10 12.62
CA TRP A 97 -12.85 2.31 11.40
C TRP A 97 -11.73 2.67 10.44
N ILE A 98 -11.17 1.67 9.75
CA ILE A 98 -10.11 1.85 8.76
C ILE A 98 -10.52 1.20 7.44
N ALA A 99 -10.34 1.94 6.35
CA ALA A 99 -10.31 1.41 4.99
C ALA A 99 -8.85 1.34 4.54
N THR A 100 -8.47 0.24 3.88
CA THR A 100 -7.10 0.06 3.39
C THR A 100 -7.13 -0.14 1.88
N ARG A 101 -6.37 0.67 1.15
CA ARG A 101 -6.14 0.54 -0.28
C ARG A 101 -4.69 0.13 -0.52
N LEU A 102 -4.47 -0.96 -1.24
CA LEU A 102 -3.14 -1.44 -1.63
C LEU A 102 -2.96 -1.24 -3.13
N GLU A 103 -1.81 -0.74 -3.56
CA GLU A 103 -1.45 -0.59 -4.97
C GLU A 103 -0.08 -1.24 -5.23
N PHE A 104 -0.07 -2.26 -6.07
CA PHE A 104 1.14 -2.87 -6.61
C PHE A 104 1.25 -2.47 -8.08
N ARG A 105 2.12 -1.51 -8.39
CA ARG A 105 2.24 -0.97 -9.75
C ARG A 105 3.24 -1.78 -10.58
N THR A 106 3.09 -1.72 -11.90
CA THR A 106 3.92 -2.47 -12.86
C THR A 106 5.39 -2.05 -12.87
N ASN A 107 5.71 -0.87 -12.35
CA ASN A 107 7.07 -0.35 -12.15
C ASN A 107 7.68 -0.76 -10.79
N TYR A 108 7.09 -1.72 -10.08
CA TYR A 108 7.51 -2.20 -8.76
C TYR A 108 7.37 -1.19 -7.62
N SER A 109 6.70 -0.05 -7.83
CA SER A 109 6.32 0.81 -6.71
C SER A 109 5.12 0.23 -5.98
N PHE A 110 5.15 0.36 -4.66
CA PHE A 110 4.10 -0.03 -3.74
C PHE A 110 3.52 1.22 -3.08
N LYS A 111 2.19 1.25 -2.94
CA LYS A 111 1.51 2.25 -2.12
C LYS A 111 0.45 1.56 -1.27
N ARG A 112 0.40 1.89 0.01
CA ARG A 112 -0.70 1.53 0.92
C ARG A 112 -1.30 2.81 1.46
N THR A 113 -2.61 2.98 1.31
CA THR A 113 -3.35 4.08 1.92
C THR A 113 -4.26 3.51 3.00
N GLU A 114 -4.19 4.07 4.19
CA GLU A 114 -5.04 3.79 5.33
C GLU A 114 -5.87 5.03 5.65
N SER A 115 -7.18 4.93 5.50
CA SER A 115 -8.11 6.03 5.71
C SER A 115 -8.95 5.74 6.96
N GLY A 116 -8.75 6.54 8.01
CA GLY A 116 -9.38 6.41 9.32
C GLY A 116 -10.68 7.21 9.44
N SER A 117 -11.71 6.59 10.02
CA SER A 117 -13.07 7.14 10.19
C SER A 117 -13.62 6.82 11.57
N LEU A 118 -14.45 7.69 12.15
CA LEU A 118 -15.09 7.44 13.46
C LEU A 118 -16.46 6.72 13.37
N SER A 119 -16.82 6.24 12.18
CA SER A 119 -18.00 5.39 12.00
C SER A 119 -17.86 4.53 10.75
N ARG A 120 -18.51 3.37 10.75
CA ARG A 120 -18.57 2.48 9.59
C ARG A 120 -19.11 3.20 8.35
N ARG A 121 -20.22 3.94 8.50
CA ARG A 121 -20.87 4.65 7.39
C ARG A 121 -19.95 5.69 6.74
N LYS A 122 -19.18 6.45 7.52
CA LYS A 122 -18.19 7.40 6.99
C LYS A 122 -17.03 6.68 6.30
N CYS A 123 -16.57 5.56 6.87
CA CYS A 123 -15.55 4.72 6.25
C CYS A 123 -15.98 4.22 4.87
N GLU A 124 -17.19 3.64 4.77
CA GLU A 124 -17.74 3.11 3.51
C GLU A 124 -18.01 4.19 2.46
N ARG A 125 -18.18 5.45 2.88
CA ARG A 125 -18.36 6.62 2.00
C ARG A 125 -17.06 7.30 1.58
N GLY A 126 -15.92 6.88 2.13
CA GLY A 126 -14.65 7.56 1.88
C GLY A 126 -14.60 8.96 2.49
N GLU A 127 -15.16 9.13 3.70
CA GLU A 127 -15.10 10.38 4.48
C GLU A 127 -14.13 10.25 5.67
N PRO A 128 -12.80 10.13 5.44
CA PRO A 128 -11.84 9.98 6.52
C PRO A 128 -11.58 11.30 7.24
N TRP A 129 -11.17 11.19 8.51
CA TRP A 129 -10.61 12.32 9.26
C TRP A 129 -9.08 12.30 9.28
N LEU A 130 -8.48 11.12 9.08
CA LEU A 130 -7.05 10.88 9.05
C LEU A 130 -6.71 9.96 7.88
N GLU A 131 -5.67 10.30 7.14
CA GLU A 131 -5.10 9.42 6.12
C GLU A 131 -3.63 9.19 6.38
N THR A 132 -3.20 7.93 6.23
CA THR A 132 -1.80 7.53 6.28
C THR A 132 -1.44 6.82 4.99
N VAL A 133 -0.41 7.30 4.30
CA VAL A 133 0.08 6.76 3.04
C VAL A 133 1.49 6.22 3.26
N TYR A 134 1.66 4.94 2.98
CA TYR A 134 2.94 4.26 2.99
C TYR A 134 3.40 4.10 1.54
N GLU A 135 4.59 4.61 1.23
CA GLU A 135 5.21 4.48 -0.07
C GLU A 135 6.45 3.58 0.00
N GLY A 136 6.55 2.69 -0.97
CA GLY A 136 7.57 1.68 -0.98
C GLY A 136 7.89 1.12 -2.36
N ARG A 137 8.73 0.09 -2.36
CA ARG A 137 8.99 -0.77 -3.50
C ARG A 137 8.67 -2.20 -3.12
N PHE A 138 8.27 -3.00 -4.08
CA PHE A 138 8.06 -4.43 -3.86
C PHE A 138 8.92 -5.28 -4.78
N THR A 139 9.29 -6.46 -4.31
CA THR A 139 10.01 -7.47 -5.09
C THR A 139 9.26 -8.79 -5.01
N LEU A 140 9.02 -9.38 -6.18
CA LEU A 140 8.43 -10.71 -6.27
C LEU A 140 9.48 -11.76 -5.91
N GLN A 141 9.18 -12.62 -4.94
CA GLN A 141 10.08 -13.68 -4.47
C GLN A 141 9.77 -15.05 -5.11
N GLY A 142 8.70 -15.12 -5.91
CA GLY A 142 8.25 -16.34 -6.58
C GLY A 142 7.29 -17.17 -5.73
N GLY A 143 7.17 -18.46 -6.09
CA GLY A 143 6.31 -19.42 -5.40
C GLY A 143 6.88 -19.94 -4.08
N SER A 144 6.00 -20.33 -3.17
CA SER A 144 6.38 -20.93 -1.89
C SER A 144 6.91 -22.34 -2.06
N PRO A 145 8.07 -22.67 -1.47
CA PRO A 145 8.56 -24.03 -1.44
C PRO A 145 7.83 -24.87 -0.38
N PHE A 146 7.07 -24.25 0.53
CA PHE A 146 6.40 -24.93 1.65
C PHE A 146 4.91 -25.14 1.41
N ILE A 147 4.23 -24.21 0.74
CA ILE A 147 2.78 -24.20 0.58
C ILE A 147 2.42 -24.00 -0.89
N ASN A 148 1.78 -25.00 -1.49
CA ASN A 148 1.38 -24.97 -2.89
C ASN A 148 0.39 -23.82 -3.15
N GLY A 149 0.57 -23.11 -4.28
CA GLY A 149 -0.31 -22.00 -4.67
C GLY A 149 -0.01 -20.66 -4.04
N LEU A 150 0.86 -20.59 -3.02
CA LEU A 150 1.29 -19.31 -2.44
C LEU A 150 2.51 -18.76 -3.17
N SER A 151 2.56 -17.44 -3.28
CA SER A 151 3.71 -16.67 -3.70
C SER A 151 4.07 -15.65 -2.62
N LEU A 152 5.32 -15.23 -2.56
CA LEU A 152 5.76 -14.21 -1.60
C LEU A 152 6.16 -12.92 -2.31
N VAL A 153 5.79 -11.81 -1.71
CA VAL A 153 6.29 -10.48 -2.06
C VAL A 153 7.01 -9.90 -0.84
N SER A 154 8.14 -9.25 -1.07
CA SER A 154 8.80 -8.41 -0.08
C SER A 154 8.55 -6.95 -0.41
N VAL A 155 8.13 -6.15 0.57
CA VAL A 155 7.82 -4.73 0.43
C VAL A 155 8.77 -3.94 1.32
N GLU A 156 9.55 -3.04 0.72
CA GLU A 156 10.41 -2.09 1.41
C GLU A 156 9.72 -0.73 1.43
N ILE A 157 9.41 -0.21 2.62
CA ILE A 157 8.74 1.08 2.79
C ILE A 157 9.79 2.13 3.11
N PHE A 158 9.82 3.21 2.32
CA PHE A 158 10.79 4.30 2.47
C PHE A 158 10.15 5.62 2.91
N ALA A 159 8.81 5.74 2.81
CA ALA A 159 8.11 6.93 3.28
C ALA A 159 6.77 6.58 3.93
N VAL A 160 6.43 7.35 4.97
CA VAL A 160 5.12 7.31 5.63
C VAL A 160 4.64 8.76 5.74
N LEU A 161 3.58 9.05 5.01
CA LEU A 161 2.96 10.35 4.94
C LEU A 161 1.65 10.30 5.73
N MET A 162 1.37 11.31 6.53
CA MET A 162 0.15 11.40 7.32
C MET A 162 -0.51 12.76 7.09
N THR A 163 -1.82 12.74 6.95
CA THR A 163 -2.63 13.93 6.67
C THR A 163 -3.84 13.93 7.59
N LEU A 164 -3.96 14.98 8.41
CA LEU A 164 -5.20 15.28 9.12
C LEU A 164 -6.17 15.93 8.13
N VAL A 165 -7.18 15.18 7.70
CA VAL A 165 -8.16 15.62 6.68
C VAL A 165 -9.23 16.52 7.31
N THR A 166 -9.59 16.29 8.57
CA THR A 166 -10.60 17.08 9.27
C THR A 166 -10.19 17.30 10.72
N GLU A 167 -10.17 18.56 11.17
CA GLU A 167 -9.79 18.92 12.54
C GLU A 167 -10.85 18.54 13.59
N GLN A 168 -12.12 18.51 13.20
CA GLN A 168 -13.23 18.20 14.09
C GLN A 168 -14.20 17.23 13.42
N VAL A 169 -14.48 16.11 14.09
CA VAL A 169 -15.38 15.08 13.58
C VAL A 169 -16.61 14.98 14.48
N CYS A 170 -17.76 15.38 13.96
CA CYS A 170 -19.02 15.23 14.68
C CYS A 170 -19.73 13.92 14.32
N PHE A 171 -20.36 13.31 15.33
CA PHE A 171 -21.19 12.12 15.24
C PHE A 171 -22.42 12.27 16.14
N GLN A 172 -23.49 11.54 15.83
CA GLN A 172 -24.68 11.49 16.66
C GLN A 172 -24.55 10.35 17.68
N GLU A 173 -24.86 10.64 18.95
CA GLU A 173 -24.96 9.64 20.01
C GLU A 173 -26.34 8.95 19.98
N ALA A 174 -26.48 7.87 20.77
CA ALA A 174 -27.71 7.07 20.80
C ALA A 174 -28.93 7.84 21.32
N ASP A 175 -28.71 8.89 22.11
CA ASP A 175 -29.75 9.80 22.62
C ASP A 175 -30.15 10.89 21.61
N GLY A 176 -29.55 10.90 20.42
CA GLY A 176 -29.77 11.89 19.37
C GLY A 176 -28.96 13.18 19.52
N SER A 177 -28.17 13.32 20.58
CA SER A 177 -27.27 14.46 20.75
C SER A 177 -26.11 14.41 19.74
N GLN A 178 -25.64 15.58 19.29
CA GLN A 178 -24.47 15.67 18.43
C GLN A 178 -23.23 15.95 19.27
N ARG A 179 -22.26 15.05 19.22
CA ARG A 179 -20.96 15.22 19.86
C ARG A 179 -19.88 15.40 18.81
N CYS A 180 -18.99 16.35 19.05
CA CYS A 180 -17.85 16.61 18.19
C CYS A 180 -16.56 16.16 18.88
N PHE A 181 -15.76 15.40 18.15
CA PHE A 181 -14.43 14.97 18.55
C PHE A 181 -13.40 15.92 17.96
N ASP A 182 -12.54 16.47 18.82
CA ASP A 182 -11.40 17.28 18.41
C ASP A 182 -10.27 16.35 17.92
N ALA A 183 -10.23 16.14 16.61
CA ALA A 183 -9.27 15.27 15.97
C ALA A 183 -7.87 15.90 15.94
N LEU A 184 -7.77 17.23 15.90
CA LEU A 184 -6.51 17.96 15.98
C LEU A 184 -5.85 17.74 17.35
N ALA A 185 -6.60 17.92 18.44
CA ALA A 185 -6.08 17.67 19.79
C ALA A 185 -5.67 16.19 19.95
N ALA A 186 -6.45 15.27 19.40
CA ALA A 186 -6.14 13.84 19.47
C ALA A 186 -4.85 13.47 18.72
N ILE A 187 -4.66 13.97 17.49
CA ILE A 187 -3.46 13.67 16.72
C ILE A 187 -2.21 14.33 17.33
N GLN A 188 -2.33 15.54 17.89
CA GLN A 188 -1.25 16.19 18.61
C GLN A 188 -0.83 15.42 19.86
N ALA A 189 -1.77 14.77 20.55
CA ALA A 189 -1.46 13.92 21.70
C ALA A 189 -0.86 12.57 21.30
N LEU A 190 -1.37 11.94 20.25
CA LEU A 190 -0.94 10.61 19.81
C LEU A 190 0.36 10.63 18.99
N CYS A 191 0.59 11.74 18.29
CA CYS A 191 1.72 12.00 17.41
C CYS A 191 2.19 13.46 17.58
N PRO A 192 2.93 13.81 18.65
CA PRO A 192 3.32 15.21 18.87
C PRO A 192 4.36 15.68 17.86
N CYS A 193 5.19 14.78 17.32
CA CYS A 193 6.09 15.05 16.19
C CYS A 193 6.91 16.36 16.34
N ASN A 194 7.50 16.59 17.51
CA ASN A 194 8.24 17.83 17.86
C ASN A 194 7.42 19.14 17.74
N GLY A 195 6.12 19.09 18.07
CA GLY A 195 5.24 20.27 18.10
C GLY A 195 4.81 20.74 16.72
N TRP A 196 4.73 19.84 15.75
CA TRP A 196 4.33 20.17 14.40
C TRP A 196 2.89 20.64 14.29
N ASP A 197 2.69 21.65 13.43
CA ASP A 197 1.36 22.04 13.01
C ASP A 197 0.81 20.98 12.04
N TRP A 198 -0.36 20.43 12.35
CA TRP A 198 -1.03 19.39 11.58
C TRP A 198 -1.91 19.98 10.48
N THR A 199 -2.23 21.26 10.58
CA THR A 199 -2.96 21.99 9.55
C THR A 199 -2.17 23.23 9.13
N ASN A 200 -2.74 24.04 8.25
CA ASN A 200 -2.21 25.37 7.93
C ASN A 200 -3.41 26.27 7.69
N LYS A 201 -3.75 27.11 8.68
CA LYS A 201 -4.95 27.97 8.65
C LYS A 201 -6.23 27.15 8.40
N GLY A 202 -6.36 26.00 9.08
CA GLY A 202 -7.52 25.11 8.94
C GLY A 202 -7.50 24.19 7.72
N MET A 203 -6.51 24.29 6.84
CA MET A 203 -6.37 23.40 5.67
C MET A 203 -5.56 22.15 6.02
N PRO A 204 -5.96 20.96 5.53
CA PRO A 204 -5.17 19.73 5.66
C PRO A 204 -3.75 19.93 5.15
N ARG A 205 -2.77 19.39 5.87
CA ARG A 205 -1.36 19.45 5.46
C ARG A 205 -0.72 18.08 5.58
N GLU A 206 -0.24 17.56 4.46
CA GLU A 206 0.49 16.29 4.42
C GLU A 206 1.86 16.42 5.08
N ARG A 207 2.26 15.38 5.81
CA ARG A 207 3.49 15.34 6.61
C ARG A 207 4.21 14.01 6.41
N ASN A 208 5.50 14.04 6.08
CA ASN A 208 6.32 12.84 6.10
C ASN A 208 6.74 12.52 7.54
N ILE A 209 5.98 11.66 8.21
CA ILE A 209 6.20 11.33 9.62
C ILE A 209 7.43 10.43 9.79
N GLY A 210 7.75 9.58 8.81
CA GLY A 210 8.88 8.65 8.87
C GLY A 210 10.26 9.31 8.93
N MET A 211 10.39 10.51 8.36
CA MET A 211 11.65 11.27 8.38
C MET A 211 11.82 12.10 9.66
N PHE A 212 10.73 12.56 10.26
CA PHE A 212 10.77 13.64 11.26
C PHE A 212 10.22 13.29 12.63
N CYS A 213 9.43 12.21 12.74
CA CYS A 213 8.95 11.71 14.02
C CYS A 213 9.71 10.42 14.35
N ARG A 214 10.99 10.61 14.73
CA ARG A 214 11.84 9.55 15.28
C ARG A 214 12.09 9.84 16.77
N PRO A 215 11.95 8.86 17.68
CA PRO A 215 11.53 7.46 17.47
C PRO A 215 10.01 7.25 17.42
N TYR A 216 9.57 6.04 17.01
CA TYR A 216 8.18 5.54 17.03
C TYR A 216 7.40 5.88 18.31
N GLU A 217 8.09 5.95 19.45
CA GLU A 217 7.52 6.34 20.74
C GLU A 217 6.77 7.69 20.68
N GLN A 218 7.16 8.56 19.75
CA GLN A 218 6.53 9.86 19.51
C GLN A 218 5.29 9.79 18.62
N CYS A 219 4.96 8.68 17.95
CA CYS A 219 3.75 8.60 17.14
C CYS A 219 3.16 7.19 17.14
N ARG A 220 2.26 6.95 18.09
CA ARG A 220 1.62 5.64 18.30
C ARG A 220 0.65 5.24 17.19
N LEU A 221 0.32 6.16 16.28
CA LEU A 221 -0.56 5.89 15.14
C LEU A 221 0.15 5.15 13.99
N ILE A 222 1.48 5.21 13.91
CA ILE A 222 2.23 4.45 12.90
C ILE A 222 2.40 3.01 13.40
N HIS A 223 2.10 2.02 12.59
CA HIS A 223 2.43 0.64 12.96
C HIS A 223 3.96 0.45 12.97
N GLU A 224 4.51 -0.12 14.05
CA GLU A 224 5.94 -0.43 14.24
C GLU A 224 6.59 -1.09 13.02
N THR A 225 5.81 -1.88 12.29
CA THR A 225 6.26 -2.67 11.15
C THR A 225 6.56 -1.85 9.88
N TYR A 226 6.15 -0.59 9.77
CA TYR A 226 6.18 0.09 8.47
C TYR A 226 7.30 1.12 8.28
N LEU A 227 8.15 1.36 9.28
CA LEU A 227 9.33 2.21 9.10
C LEU A 227 10.61 1.36 9.09
N GLU A 228 11.38 1.49 8.00
CA GLU A 228 12.73 0.93 7.84
C GLU A 228 12.83 -0.61 7.89
N GLN A 229 11.70 -1.32 7.82
CA GLN A 229 11.66 -2.78 7.83
C GLN A 229 11.04 -3.33 6.54
N THR A 230 11.69 -4.34 5.97
CA THR A 230 11.11 -5.11 4.87
C THR A 230 9.96 -5.97 5.39
N GLN A 231 8.80 -5.82 4.76
CA GLN A 231 7.61 -6.62 5.03
C GLN A 231 7.50 -7.78 4.05
N TYR A 232 7.24 -8.96 4.56
CA TYR A 232 7.00 -10.18 3.79
C TYR A 232 5.52 -10.51 3.85
N LEU A 233 4.91 -10.64 2.68
CA LEU A 233 3.49 -10.90 2.50
C LEU A 233 3.35 -12.09 1.56
N SER A 234 2.74 -13.17 2.03
CA SER A 234 2.33 -14.25 1.15
C SER A 234 0.98 -13.92 0.53
N TYR A 235 0.78 -14.37 -0.70
CA TYR A 235 -0.43 -14.12 -1.43
C TYR A 235 -0.72 -15.21 -2.45
N ASN A 236 -1.98 -15.21 -2.89
CA ASN A 236 -2.48 -16.00 -3.98
C ASN A 236 -3.39 -15.12 -4.84
N ALA A 237 -3.06 -14.93 -6.12
CA ALA A 237 -3.70 -13.95 -6.98
C ALA A 237 -4.06 -14.49 -8.37
N THR A 238 -5.21 -14.03 -8.85
CA THR A 238 -5.65 -14.10 -10.25
C THR A 238 -5.58 -12.70 -10.88
N VAL A 239 -5.89 -12.62 -12.17
CA VAL A 239 -5.94 -11.34 -12.89
C VAL A 239 -6.93 -10.37 -12.22
N SER A 240 -7.97 -10.85 -11.53
CA SER A 240 -9.06 -10.05 -10.96
C SER A 240 -9.14 -10.04 -9.43
N ARG A 241 -8.44 -10.91 -8.71
CA ARG A 241 -8.58 -11.06 -7.25
C ARG A 241 -7.27 -11.48 -6.60
N ALA A 242 -7.06 -11.13 -5.33
CA ALA A 242 -5.96 -11.66 -4.53
C ALA A 242 -6.38 -11.96 -3.10
N CYS A 243 -5.84 -13.04 -2.55
CA CYS A 243 -5.87 -13.39 -1.14
C CYS A 243 -4.51 -13.10 -0.53
N PHE A 244 -4.48 -12.26 0.50
CA PHE A 244 -3.28 -11.84 1.19
C PHE A 244 -3.22 -12.43 2.59
N THR A 245 -1.99 -12.68 3.03
CA THR A 245 -1.69 -13.03 4.42
C THR A 245 -1.38 -11.75 5.20
N LYS A 246 -1.28 -11.81 6.52
CA LYS A 246 -0.77 -10.70 7.32
C LYS A 246 0.70 -10.48 6.98
N ALA A 247 1.12 -9.23 6.94
CA ALA A 247 2.52 -8.87 6.77
C ALA A 247 3.35 -9.37 7.97
N ALA A 248 4.58 -9.83 7.68
CA ALA A 248 5.55 -10.26 8.68
C ALA A 248 6.90 -9.61 8.40
N THR A 249 7.65 -9.28 9.45
CA THR A 249 9.03 -8.78 9.35
C THR A 249 10.05 -9.91 9.15
N ASP A 250 9.65 -11.14 9.45
CA ASP A 250 10.44 -12.35 9.26
C ASP A 250 10.02 -13.08 7.98
N GLN A 251 10.98 -13.33 7.08
CA GLN A 251 10.73 -13.99 5.80
C GLN A 251 10.26 -15.44 5.98
N GLY A 252 10.84 -16.16 6.97
CA GLY A 252 10.50 -17.55 7.25
C GLY A 252 9.03 -17.71 7.62
N ARG A 253 8.51 -16.84 8.48
CA ARG A 253 7.10 -16.76 8.87
C ARG A 253 6.21 -16.42 7.68
N GLY A 254 6.65 -15.49 6.83
CA GLY A 254 5.95 -15.15 5.59
C GLY A 254 5.76 -16.37 4.68
N TRP A 255 6.76 -17.26 4.63
CA TRP A 255 6.73 -18.46 3.80
C TRP A 255 6.00 -19.67 4.41
N ALA A 256 6.32 -20.02 5.66
CA ALA A 256 6.02 -21.33 6.24
C ALA A 256 4.76 -21.34 7.11
N THR A 257 4.45 -20.24 7.79
CA THR A 257 3.29 -20.14 8.69
C THR A 257 2.55 -18.81 8.48
N PRO A 258 2.11 -18.49 7.24
CA PRO A 258 1.37 -17.28 6.99
C PRO A 258 0.03 -17.32 7.73
N LYS A 259 -0.39 -16.18 8.27
CA LYS A 259 -1.75 -15.99 8.81
C LYS A 259 -2.59 -15.30 7.76
N GLU A 260 -3.78 -15.80 7.44
CA GLU A 260 -4.66 -15.14 6.49
C GLU A 260 -5.06 -13.72 6.98
N ASP A 261 -5.19 -12.78 6.04
CA ASP A 261 -5.71 -11.42 6.30
C ASP A 261 -7.03 -11.22 5.57
N ALA A 262 -7.00 -11.13 4.23
CA ALA A 262 -8.20 -10.88 3.44
C ALA A 262 -8.04 -11.35 1.99
N CYS A 263 -9.16 -11.81 1.41
CA CYS A 263 -9.32 -11.97 -0.03
C CYS A 263 -10.13 -10.80 -0.57
N VAL A 264 -9.58 -10.10 -1.56
CA VAL A 264 -10.15 -8.87 -2.12
C VAL A 264 -10.04 -8.89 -3.63
N ASP A 265 -11.11 -8.42 -4.27
CA ASP A 265 -11.11 -8.20 -5.70
C ASP A 265 -10.24 -7.00 -6.04
N LYS A 266 -9.67 -7.02 -7.24
CA LYS A 266 -8.99 -5.86 -7.79
C LYS A 266 -10.01 -4.85 -8.26
N ASP A 267 -9.67 -3.58 -8.12
CA ASP A 267 -10.48 -2.51 -8.71
C ASP A 267 -10.55 -2.67 -10.25
N GLU A 268 -9.44 -3.11 -10.86
CA GLU A 268 -9.35 -3.40 -12.29
C GLU A 268 -8.49 -4.66 -12.57
N PRO A 269 -8.92 -5.55 -13.49
CA PRO A 269 -8.13 -6.70 -13.91
C PRO A 269 -6.76 -6.28 -14.44
N SER A 270 -5.70 -6.84 -13.86
CA SER A 270 -4.33 -6.42 -14.16
C SER A 270 -3.30 -7.50 -13.80
N THR A 271 -2.12 -7.45 -14.41
CA THR A 271 -0.97 -8.32 -14.07
C THR A 271 0.31 -7.50 -14.13
N CYS A 272 1.33 -7.95 -13.39
CA CYS A 272 2.68 -7.43 -13.55
C CYS A 272 3.23 -7.76 -14.94
N PRO A 273 4.31 -7.09 -15.39
CA PRO A 273 4.99 -7.49 -16.62
C PRO A 273 5.34 -8.99 -16.59
N LYS A 274 4.96 -9.73 -17.63
CA LYS A 274 5.16 -11.18 -17.69
C LYS A 274 6.64 -11.52 -17.77
N GLY A 275 7.05 -12.61 -17.13
CA GLY A 275 8.39 -13.19 -17.28
C GLY A 275 9.45 -12.65 -16.31
N VAL A 276 9.04 -11.80 -15.38
CA VAL A 276 9.88 -11.24 -14.31
C VAL A 276 10.43 -12.33 -13.41
N LEU A 277 9.62 -13.35 -13.12
CA LEU A 277 10.03 -14.49 -12.30
C LEU A 277 10.74 -15.58 -13.11
N THR A 278 10.53 -15.64 -14.42
CA THR A 278 11.28 -16.57 -15.28
C THR A 278 12.72 -16.14 -15.51
N ALA A 279 13.08 -14.89 -15.22
CA ALA A 279 14.46 -14.39 -15.35
C ALA A 279 15.38 -14.83 -14.20
N ARG A 280 14.84 -15.29 -13.07
CA ARG A 280 15.59 -16.01 -12.03
C ARG A 280 15.21 -17.49 -12.09
N ALA A 281 15.68 -18.20 -13.11
CA ALA A 281 16.02 -19.59 -12.89
C ALA A 281 16.95 -19.60 -11.68
N ARG A 282 16.53 -20.18 -10.56
CA ARG A 282 17.44 -20.47 -9.45
C ARG A 282 18.69 -21.07 -10.08
N PRO A 283 19.92 -20.61 -9.76
CA PRO A 283 21.09 -21.41 -10.08
C PRO A 283 20.78 -22.78 -9.50
N GLY A 284 20.62 -23.75 -10.38
CA GLY A 284 20.20 -25.07 -9.98
C GLY A 284 21.12 -25.48 -8.84
N THR A 285 20.55 -25.87 -7.71
CA THR A 285 21.12 -26.98 -6.98
C THR A 285 21.18 -28.12 -8.00
N GLN A 286 22.21 -28.13 -8.83
CA GLN A 286 22.65 -29.31 -9.52
C GLN A 286 22.92 -30.30 -8.39
N PRO A 287 22.23 -31.45 -8.34
CA PRO A 287 22.70 -32.52 -7.49
C PRO A 287 24.08 -32.92 -8.04
N HIS A 288 25.16 -32.49 -7.39
CA HIS A 288 26.54 -32.89 -7.67
C HIS A 288 26.79 -34.39 -7.35
N TRP A 289 25.76 -35.24 -7.40
CA TRP A 289 25.80 -36.63 -6.93
C TRP A 289 26.12 -37.67 -8.02
N HIS A 290 26.36 -37.27 -9.28
CA HIS A 290 26.69 -38.24 -10.34
C HIS A 290 28.03 -38.02 -11.06
N ALA A 291 28.79 -36.97 -10.74
CA ALA A 291 30.12 -36.77 -11.33
C ALA A 291 31.22 -37.65 -10.68
N GLY A 292 30.97 -38.24 -9.50
CA GLY A 292 31.96 -39.05 -8.77
C GLY A 292 32.01 -40.53 -9.15
N VAL A 293 30.96 -41.09 -9.77
CA VAL A 293 30.88 -42.56 -10.00
C VAL A 293 31.48 -42.97 -11.36
N LEU A 294 31.51 -42.07 -12.35
CA LEU A 294 32.14 -42.35 -13.65
C LEU A 294 33.67 -42.20 -13.64
N ALA A 295 34.24 -41.44 -12.70
CA ALA A 295 35.70 -41.32 -12.58
C ALA A 295 36.36 -42.56 -11.93
N VAL A 296 35.65 -43.28 -11.07
CA VAL A 296 36.17 -44.50 -10.42
C VAL A 296 36.11 -45.71 -11.36
N LEU A 297 35.11 -45.78 -12.25
CA LEU A 297 35.05 -46.85 -13.27
C LEU A 297 36.07 -46.68 -14.40
N ALA A 298 36.51 -45.46 -14.70
CA ALA A 298 37.56 -45.23 -15.69
C ALA A 298 38.98 -45.55 -15.18
N MET A 299 39.23 -45.46 -13.87
CA MET A 299 40.55 -45.84 -13.31
C MET A 299 40.75 -47.35 -13.12
N LEU A 300 39.67 -48.13 -13.04
CA LEU A 300 39.75 -49.60 -12.96
C LEU A 300 39.96 -50.28 -14.33
N ALA A 301 39.74 -49.57 -15.43
CA ALA A 301 39.93 -50.12 -16.78
C ALA A 301 41.38 -50.00 -17.31
N CYS A 302 42.26 -49.22 -16.67
CA CYS A 302 43.65 -49.02 -17.13
C CYS A 302 44.71 -49.88 -16.41
N ASN A 303 44.32 -50.81 -15.52
CA ASN A 303 45.28 -51.66 -14.79
C ASN A 303 45.20 -53.16 -15.12
N PHE A 304 44.47 -53.54 -16.17
CA PHE A 304 44.47 -54.91 -16.69
C PHE A 304 44.61 -54.91 -18.21
N GLY A 305 45.85 -54.81 -18.65
CA GLY A 305 46.28 -55.04 -20.03
C GLY A 305 47.79 -55.12 -20.05
N GLY A 306 48.31 -56.36 -20.00
CA GLY A 306 49.73 -56.67 -20.06
C GLY A 306 50.34 -56.55 -21.46
#